data_AF-A0A6L9EUJ1-F1
#
_entry.id   AF-A0A6L9EUJ1-F1
#
_cell.length_a   1.000
_cell.length_b   1.000
_cell.length_c   1.000
_cell.angle_alpha   90.00
_cell.angle_beta   90.00
_cell.angle_gamma   90.00
#
_symmetry.space_group_name_H-M   'P 1'
#
loop_
_entity.id
_entity.type
_entity.pdbx_description
1 polymer ?
#
loop_
_entity_poly.entity_id
_entity_poly.type
_entity_poly.pdbx_seq_one_letter_code
_entity_poly.pdbx_strand_id
1 'polypeptide(L)'
;MRTIKLITLSIFCLGLCISCNNEGIDSDLNSEVQEVVISVEEIQIADEGALISEEITGIIENIITNEEVATTQAVPFSAANANFLPDCVTISTVVSENSVERTIAFEGSCELPNGNILSGTIKMSHERDITLATRTINFSLENFVFNDVSVEGSSSIVRVRENENGNPQSTVTTNFDAIWPDDTSASFSGLRVRELIEGSGTPTLGDNVILITGNRSFTNRNNVTFQMEITQELRREFACRFIVSGILDITRGNRSASLDFGDGTCDNRGLLTNDEGETRVINLRRFR
;
A
#
# COMPACT_ATOMS: atom_id res chain seq x y z
N MET A 1 26.49 54.06 -71.41
CA MET A 1 26.12 53.70 -72.80
C MET A 1 26.69 52.32 -73.08
N ARG A 2 25.88 51.42 -73.66
CA ARG A 2 26.09 49.97 -73.93
C ARG A 2 25.72 48.98 -72.82
N THR A 3 24.47 48.56 -72.92
CA THR A 3 23.90 47.25 -72.60
C THR A 3 24.52 46.13 -73.46
N ILE A 4 24.55 44.88 -72.95
CA ILE A 4 24.48 43.56 -73.65
C ILE A 4 24.27 42.52 -72.52
N LYS A 5 23.03 42.08 -72.24
CA LYS A 5 22.24 40.94 -72.78
C LYS A 5 22.65 39.55 -72.29
N LEU A 6 21.76 38.99 -71.46
CA LEU A 6 21.49 37.56 -71.19
C LEU A 6 21.38 36.73 -72.48
N ILE A 7 21.89 35.50 -72.46
CA ILE A 7 21.27 34.32 -73.09
C ILE A 7 21.46 33.11 -72.15
N THR A 8 20.35 32.52 -71.76
CA THR A 8 20.16 31.21 -71.10
C THR A 8 20.26 30.05 -72.08
N LEU A 9 20.79 28.89 -71.68
CA LEU A 9 20.15 27.59 -71.95
C LEU A 9 20.66 26.47 -71.02
N SER A 10 19.70 25.70 -70.52
CA SER A 10 19.76 24.62 -69.52
C SER A 10 19.96 23.24 -70.15
N ILE A 11 20.45 22.25 -69.37
CA ILE A 11 20.13 20.78 -69.34
C ILE A 11 21.27 20.05 -68.60
N PHE A 12 21.10 19.67 -67.33
CA PHE A 12 20.53 18.43 -66.77
C PHE A 12 21.52 17.25 -66.67
N CYS A 13 21.81 16.88 -65.43
CA CYS A 13 21.75 15.53 -64.85
C CYS A 13 22.97 15.13 -64.00
N LEU A 14 22.62 14.69 -62.79
CA LEU A 14 23.38 14.07 -61.70
C LEU A 14 24.38 12.99 -62.16
N GLY A 15 25.53 12.96 -61.49
CA GLY A 15 26.49 11.85 -61.52
C GLY A 15 27.29 11.80 -60.21
N LEU A 16 26.91 10.83 -59.37
CA LEU A 16 27.41 10.48 -58.05
C LEU A 16 28.94 10.53 -57.89
N CYS A 17 29.39 11.06 -56.75
CA CYS A 17 30.75 10.93 -56.28
C CYS A 17 30.82 10.03 -55.04
N ILE A 18 31.99 9.42 -54.90
CA ILE A 18 32.64 8.90 -53.69
C ILE A 18 32.45 7.40 -53.41
N SER A 19 33.37 6.65 -54.02
CA SER A 19 34.03 5.48 -53.45
C SER A 19 34.76 5.84 -52.16
N CYS A 20 34.59 5.05 -51.08
CA CYS A 20 35.66 4.72 -50.14
C CYS A 20 35.32 3.48 -49.32
N ASN A 21 36.26 2.52 -49.40
CA ASN A 21 36.61 1.35 -48.61
C ASN A 21 35.70 0.80 -47.49
N ASN A 22 35.63 -0.53 -47.55
CA ASN A 22 35.09 -1.48 -46.61
C ASN A 22 35.90 -1.51 -45.31
N GLU A 23 35.33 -1.01 -44.21
CA GLU A 23 35.61 -1.49 -42.85
C GLU A 23 34.27 -1.73 -42.15
N GLY A 24 34.22 -2.83 -41.40
CA GLY A 24 32.99 -3.48 -40.94
C GLY A 24 32.04 -2.53 -40.21
N ILE A 25 30.76 -2.60 -40.60
CA ILE A 25 29.66 -2.10 -39.78
C ILE A 25 29.52 -3.10 -38.65
N ASP A 26 30.22 -2.85 -37.55
CA ASP A 26 29.84 -3.39 -36.26
C ASP A 26 28.57 -2.64 -35.86
N SER A 27 27.43 -3.31 -35.98
CA SER A 27 26.16 -2.81 -35.49
C SER A 27 26.14 -2.94 -33.98
N ASP A 28 26.93 -2.10 -33.30
CA ASP A 28 26.87 -1.98 -31.85
C ASP A 28 25.76 -0.99 -31.49
N LEU A 29 24.52 -1.42 -31.75
CA LEU A 29 23.36 -0.97 -31.00
C LEU A 29 23.20 -1.90 -29.79
N ASN A 30 24.25 -1.98 -28.98
CA ASN A 30 24.09 -2.33 -27.58
C ASN A 30 23.53 -1.08 -26.89
N SER A 31 22.23 -0.82 -27.08
CA SER A 31 21.47 -0.16 -26.03
C SER A 31 21.49 -1.13 -24.86
N GLU A 32 22.55 -1.05 -24.04
CA GLU A 32 22.48 -1.57 -22.70
C GLU A 32 21.27 -0.89 -22.08
N VAL A 33 20.17 -1.63 -22.00
CA VAL A 33 19.15 -1.38 -20.99
C VAL A 33 19.92 -1.54 -19.71
N GLN A 34 20.48 -0.45 -19.20
CA GLN A 34 21.00 -0.39 -17.85
C GLN A 34 19.80 -0.78 -17.00
N GLU A 35 19.78 -2.03 -16.53
CA GLU A 35 18.69 -2.55 -15.74
C GLU A 35 18.75 -1.76 -14.42
N VAL A 36 18.01 -0.67 -14.37
CA VAL A 36 18.11 0.33 -13.30
C VAL A 36 17.86 -0.42 -11.99
N VAL A 37 18.74 -0.29 -11.00
CA VAL A 37 18.50 -0.83 -9.65
C VAL A 37 17.14 -0.34 -9.14
N ILE A 38 16.44 -1.12 -8.32
CA ILE A 38 15.21 -0.64 -7.67
C ILE A 38 15.55 0.59 -6.82
N SER A 39 15.00 1.75 -7.18
CA SER A 39 15.33 3.00 -6.50
C SER A 39 14.58 3.15 -5.17
N VAL A 40 15.09 3.99 -4.28
CA VAL A 40 14.44 4.29 -2.99
C VAL A 40 13.06 4.91 -3.23
N GLU A 41 12.92 5.76 -4.24
CA GLU A 41 11.66 6.41 -4.61
C GLU A 41 10.60 5.38 -5.05
N GLU A 42 11.01 4.37 -5.82
CA GLU A 42 10.10 3.29 -6.24
C GLU A 42 9.58 2.47 -5.07
N ILE A 43 10.45 2.12 -4.12
CA ILE A 43 10.07 1.40 -2.90
C ILE A 43 9.09 2.23 -2.09
N GLN A 44 9.36 3.52 -1.98
CA GLN A 44 8.51 4.40 -1.18
C GLN A 44 7.14 4.65 -1.82
N ILE A 45 7.04 4.62 -3.16
CA ILE A 45 5.74 4.66 -3.85
C ILE A 45 4.99 3.34 -3.59
N ALA A 46 5.67 2.20 -3.64
CA ALA A 46 5.05 0.92 -3.30
C ALA A 46 4.58 0.86 -1.83
N ASP A 47 5.32 1.47 -0.91
CA ASP A 47 4.95 1.60 0.51
C ASP A 47 3.63 2.38 0.71
N GLU A 48 3.38 3.41 -0.09
CA GLU A 48 2.17 4.23 -0.03
C GLU A 48 0.88 3.38 -0.08
N GLY A 49 0.79 2.43 -1.02
CA GLY A 49 -0.37 1.53 -1.12
C GLY A 49 -0.53 0.61 0.10
N ALA A 50 0.57 0.19 0.75
CA ALA A 50 0.48 -0.59 1.99
C ALA A 50 -0.09 0.25 3.13
N LEU A 51 0.33 1.50 3.23
CA LEU A 51 -0.14 2.41 4.26
C LEU A 51 -1.64 2.71 4.08
N ILE A 52 -2.11 2.91 2.84
CA ILE A 52 -3.55 3.12 2.55
C ILE A 52 -4.34 1.89 2.97
N SER A 53 -3.90 0.71 2.53
CA SER A 53 -4.52 -0.56 2.91
C SER A 53 -4.55 -0.79 4.42
N GLU A 54 -3.49 -0.42 5.12
CA GLU A 54 -3.36 -0.55 6.57
C GLU A 54 -4.32 0.37 7.33
N GLU A 55 -4.46 1.62 6.90
CA GLU A 55 -5.37 2.58 7.54
C GLU A 55 -6.84 2.16 7.35
N ILE A 56 -7.23 1.77 6.14
CA ILE A 56 -8.60 1.29 5.85
C ILE A 56 -8.94 0.06 6.71
N THR A 57 -8.05 -0.92 6.73
CA THR A 57 -8.27 -2.17 7.49
C THR A 57 -8.22 -1.93 8.99
N GLY A 58 -7.34 -1.04 9.46
CA GLY A 58 -7.26 -0.64 10.87
C GLY A 58 -8.55 -0.01 11.41
N ILE A 59 -9.23 0.81 10.60
CA ILE A 59 -10.55 1.38 10.96
C ILE A 59 -11.56 0.26 11.20
N ILE A 60 -11.63 -0.71 10.30
CA ILE A 60 -12.58 -1.83 10.39
C ILE A 60 -12.26 -2.73 11.59
N GLU A 61 -10.98 -3.07 11.80
CA GLU A 61 -10.54 -3.88 12.92
C GLU A 61 -10.85 -3.22 14.28
N ASN A 62 -10.64 -1.90 14.39
CA ASN A 62 -10.96 -1.15 15.60
C ASN A 62 -12.47 -1.11 15.86
N ILE A 63 -13.29 -0.92 14.83
CA ILE A 63 -14.76 -0.95 14.94
C ILE A 63 -15.24 -2.31 15.48
N ILE A 64 -14.71 -3.42 14.94
CA ILE A 64 -15.03 -4.77 15.41
C ILE A 64 -14.55 -5.00 16.84
N THR A 65 -13.33 -4.59 17.16
CA THR A 65 -12.79 -4.73 18.52
C THR A 65 -13.60 -3.92 19.52
N ASN A 66 -14.01 -2.70 19.17
CA ASN A 66 -14.85 -1.84 20.01
C ASN A 66 -16.26 -2.39 20.19
N GLU A 67 -16.81 -3.13 19.21
CA GLU A 67 -18.06 -3.88 19.39
C GLU A 67 -17.92 -4.96 20.47
N GLU A 68 -16.81 -5.71 20.46
CA GLU A 68 -16.54 -6.75 21.47
C GLU A 68 -16.37 -6.13 22.86
N VAL A 69 -15.66 -5.00 22.95
CA VAL A 69 -15.51 -4.23 24.20
C VAL A 69 -16.86 -3.68 24.67
N ALA A 70 -17.65 -3.07 23.78
CA ALA A 70 -18.97 -2.53 24.11
C ALA A 70 -19.90 -3.60 24.69
N THR A 71 -19.88 -4.79 24.08
CA THR A 71 -20.66 -5.95 24.53
C THR A 71 -20.17 -6.44 25.89
N THR A 72 -18.86 -6.59 26.07
CA THR A 72 -18.26 -7.12 27.30
C THR A 72 -18.41 -6.17 28.49
N GLN A 73 -18.27 -4.86 28.26
CA GLN A 73 -18.36 -3.83 29.30
C GLN A 73 -19.77 -3.25 29.46
N ALA A 74 -20.74 -3.72 28.67
CA ALA A 74 -22.13 -3.22 28.64
C ALA A 74 -22.21 -1.69 28.46
N VAL A 75 -21.34 -1.13 27.62
CA VAL A 75 -21.34 0.30 27.25
C VAL A 75 -21.94 0.50 25.86
N PRO A 76 -22.50 1.69 25.55
CA PRO A 76 -22.97 1.98 24.21
C PRO A 76 -21.83 1.86 23.18
N PHE A 77 -22.14 1.26 22.02
CA PHE A 77 -21.17 1.13 20.92
C PHE A 77 -20.58 2.48 20.47
N SER A 78 -21.39 3.55 20.48
CA SER A 78 -20.92 4.91 20.21
C SER A 78 -19.89 5.38 21.23
N ALA A 79 -20.06 5.06 22.52
CA ALA A 79 -19.11 5.41 23.57
C ALA A 79 -17.78 4.66 23.43
N ALA A 80 -17.81 3.40 22.98
CA ALA A 80 -16.60 2.62 22.72
C ALA A 80 -15.77 3.18 21.55
N ASN A 81 -16.40 3.89 20.60
CA ASN A 81 -15.73 4.48 19.45
C ASN A 81 -15.39 5.98 19.61
N ALA A 82 -15.87 6.65 20.66
CA ALA A 82 -15.78 8.11 20.80
C ALA A 82 -14.34 8.66 20.86
N ASN A 83 -13.37 7.86 21.33
CA ASN A 83 -11.96 8.27 21.37
C ASN A 83 -11.20 7.92 20.07
N PHE A 84 -11.80 7.13 19.18
CA PHE A 84 -11.16 6.60 17.99
C PHE A 84 -11.62 7.33 16.72
N LEU A 85 -12.92 7.59 16.59
CA LEU A 85 -13.50 8.25 15.42
C LEU A 85 -13.92 9.69 15.77
N PRO A 86 -13.54 10.68 14.96
CA PRO A 86 -13.96 12.07 15.15
C PRO A 86 -15.45 12.25 14.82
N ASP A 87 -16.00 13.40 15.20
CA ASP A 87 -17.44 13.72 15.02
C ASP A 87 -17.90 13.75 13.55
N CYS A 88 -16.98 13.85 12.59
CA CYS A 88 -17.27 13.78 11.15
C CYS A 88 -17.49 12.35 10.63
N VAL A 89 -17.49 11.34 11.50
CA VAL A 89 -17.76 9.94 11.14
C VAL A 89 -19.11 9.49 11.69
N THR A 90 -19.99 9.04 10.80
CA THR A 90 -21.29 8.46 11.15
C THR A 90 -21.27 6.95 10.90
N ILE A 91 -21.62 6.14 11.90
CA ILE A 91 -21.82 4.69 11.75
C ILE A 91 -23.32 4.38 11.82
N SER A 92 -23.86 3.83 10.73
CA SER A 92 -25.19 3.21 10.74
C SER A 92 -25.06 1.69 10.78
N THR A 93 -25.93 1.03 11.55
CA THR A 93 -25.91 -0.44 11.73
C THR A 93 -27.28 -1.01 11.41
N VAL A 94 -27.31 -2.04 10.58
CA VAL A 94 -28.50 -2.85 10.29
C VAL A 94 -28.22 -4.27 10.76
N VAL A 95 -29.02 -4.75 11.72
CA VAL A 95 -28.88 -6.10 12.26
C VAL A 95 -29.99 -6.97 11.70
N SER A 96 -29.61 -8.03 11.01
CA SER A 96 -30.49 -9.07 10.51
C SER A 96 -30.41 -10.32 11.40
N GLU A 97 -31.13 -11.39 11.04
CA GLU A 97 -31.11 -12.64 11.81
C GLU A 97 -29.69 -13.20 11.96
N ASN A 98 -28.94 -13.26 10.85
CA ASN A 98 -27.62 -13.91 10.77
C ASN A 98 -26.46 -12.96 10.46
N SER A 99 -26.72 -11.71 10.09
CA SER A 99 -25.69 -10.74 9.70
C SER A 99 -25.82 -9.40 10.42
N VAL A 100 -24.69 -8.73 10.57
CA VAL A 100 -24.59 -7.33 10.97
C VAL A 100 -23.94 -6.57 9.82
N GLU A 101 -24.64 -5.57 9.32
CA GLU A 101 -24.16 -4.67 8.26
C GLU A 101 -23.90 -3.29 8.86
N ARG A 102 -22.75 -2.69 8.54
CA ARG A 102 -22.41 -1.33 8.96
C ARG A 102 -21.99 -0.48 7.77
N THR A 103 -22.45 0.76 7.79
CA THR A 103 -22.00 1.80 6.88
C THR A 103 -21.31 2.88 7.69
N ILE A 104 -20.03 3.10 7.41
CA ILE A 104 -19.17 4.10 8.05
C ILE A 104 -18.99 5.22 7.04
N ALA A 105 -19.64 6.35 7.28
CA ALA A 105 -19.62 7.52 6.41
C ALA A 105 -18.68 8.58 6.98
N PHE A 106 -17.74 9.04 6.16
CA PHE A 106 -16.85 10.17 6.43
C PHE A 106 -17.43 11.41 5.75
N GLU A 107 -17.99 12.32 6.53
CA GLU A 107 -18.70 13.48 6.01
C GLU A 107 -17.75 14.62 5.67
N GLY A 108 -17.81 15.11 4.43
CA GLY A 108 -16.96 16.19 3.96
C GLY A 108 -15.48 15.81 3.96
N SER A 109 -14.63 16.68 4.50
CA SER A 109 -13.19 16.46 4.67
C SER A 109 -12.92 16.08 6.12
N CYS A 110 -12.97 14.79 6.43
CA CYS A 110 -12.92 14.29 7.80
C CYS A 110 -11.48 14.00 8.22
N GLU A 111 -10.89 14.87 9.03
CA GLU A 111 -9.54 14.70 9.58
C GLU A 111 -9.57 13.73 10.77
N LEU A 112 -8.85 12.62 10.63
CA LEU A 112 -8.67 11.61 11.68
C LEU A 112 -7.63 12.06 12.72
N PRO A 113 -7.59 11.45 13.93
CA PRO A 113 -6.61 11.79 14.96
C PRO A 113 -5.15 11.64 14.56
N ASN A 114 -4.86 10.81 13.55
CA ASN A 114 -3.51 10.68 12.98
C ASN A 114 -3.16 11.84 12.02
N GLY A 115 -4.13 12.62 11.54
CA GLY A 115 -3.94 13.73 10.61
C GLY A 115 -4.26 13.37 9.15
N ASN A 116 -4.66 12.12 8.87
CA ASN A 116 -5.15 11.73 7.55
C ASN A 116 -6.56 12.26 7.33
N ILE A 117 -6.84 12.68 6.10
CA ILE A 117 -8.12 13.25 5.70
C ILE A 117 -8.87 12.24 4.86
N LEU A 118 -10.04 11.83 5.32
CA LEU A 118 -10.90 10.85 4.66
C LEU A 118 -12.23 11.46 4.23
N SER A 119 -12.79 10.94 3.14
CA SER A 119 -14.18 11.18 2.74
C SER A 119 -14.77 9.94 2.09
N GLY A 120 -16.09 9.88 1.96
CA GLY A 120 -16.79 8.75 1.34
C GLY A 120 -17.25 7.72 2.35
N THR A 121 -17.37 6.46 1.94
CA THR A 121 -18.03 5.42 2.75
C THR A 121 -17.30 4.09 2.71
N ILE A 122 -17.23 3.44 3.88
CA ILE A 122 -16.88 2.02 4.01
C ILE A 122 -18.16 1.25 4.35
N LYS A 123 -18.49 0.25 3.54
CA LYS A 123 -19.58 -0.70 3.82
C LYS A 123 -18.97 -2.01 4.26
N MET A 124 -19.37 -2.52 5.43
CA MET A 124 -18.88 -3.78 5.96
C MET A 124 -20.01 -4.69 6.42
N SER A 125 -19.77 -5.99 6.39
CA SER A 125 -20.69 -7.00 6.92
C SER A 125 -19.93 -8.15 7.57
N HIS A 126 -20.52 -8.71 8.62
CA HIS A 126 -20.04 -9.92 9.26
C HIS A 126 -21.19 -10.73 9.86
N GLU A 127 -20.89 -11.97 10.25
CA GLU A 127 -21.84 -12.83 10.94
C GLU A 127 -22.20 -12.27 12.31
N ARG A 128 -23.47 -12.42 12.68
CA ARG A 128 -23.99 -11.92 13.96
C ARG A 128 -23.53 -12.76 15.15
N ASP A 129 -23.23 -14.04 14.93
CA ASP A 129 -22.83 -14.93 16.02
C ASP A 129 -21.49 -14.50 16.62
N ILE A 130 -21.60 -13.86 17.79
CA ILE A 130 -20.43 -13.40 18.52
C ILE A 130 -19.66 -14.53 19.19
N THR A 131 -20.10 -15.79 19.14
CA THR A 131 -19.41 -16.91 19.81
C THR A 131 -18.41 -17.62 18.89
N LEU A 132 -18.46 -17.35 17.59
CA LEU A 132 -17.59 -17.97 16.59
C LEU A 132 -16.11 -17.76 16.93
N ALA A 133 -15.34 -18.84 16.83
CA ALA A 133 -13.88 -18.82 16.98
C ALA A 133 -13.20 -18.07 15.82
N THR A 134 -13.80 -18.14 14.64
CA THR A 134 -13.38 -17.46 13.43
C THR A 134 -14.52 -16.61 12.90
N ARG A 135 -14.26 -15.35 12.57
CA ARG A 135 -15.22 -14.47 11.92
C ARG A 135 -14.65 -13.89 10.63
N THR A 136 -15.47 -13.86 9.60
CA THR A 136 -15.14 -13.19 8.34
C THR A 136 -15.88 -11.87 8.26
N ILE A 137 -15.14 -10.80 8.03
CA ILE A 137 -15.65 -9.46 7.78
C ILE A 137 -15.39 -9.15 6.32
N ASN A 138 -16.45 -8.91 5.54
CA ASN A 138 -16.34 -8.44 4.17
C ASN A 138 -16.55 -6.94 4.15
N PHE A 139 -15.82 -6.21 3.32
CA PHE A 139 -16.05 -4.79 3.15
C PHE A 139 -15.77 -4.29 1.74
N SER A 140 -16.38 -3.16 1.40
CA SER A 140 -16.15 -2.43 0.17
C SER A 140 -16.12 -0.93 0.41
N LEU A 141 -15.50 -0.23 -0.53
CA LEU A 141 -15.36 1.22 -0.52
C LEU A 141 -16.35 1.84 -1.52
N GLU A 142 -17.01 2.93 -1.13
CA GLU A 142 -17.91 3.69 -2.01
C GLU A 142 -17.54 5.18 -1.95
N ASN A 143 -17.12 5.73 -3.10
CA ASN A 143 -16.65 7.11 -3.24
C ASN A 143 -15.59 7.47 -2.18
N PHE A 144 -14.74 6.52 -1.80
CA PHE A 144 -13.79 6.68 -0.70
C PHE A 144 -12.55 7.42 -1.18
N VAL A 145 -12.14 8.43 -0.43
CA VAL A 145 -10.94 9.23 -0.72
C VAL A 145 -10.04 9.27 0.50
N PHE A 146 -8.76 8.96 0.32
CA PHE A 146 -7.71 9.00 1.33
C PHE A 146 -6.66 10.05 0.92
N ASN A 147 -6.53 11.16 1.65
CA ASN A 147 -5.56 12.24 1.35
C ASN A 147 -5.53 12.63 -0.15
N ASP A 148 -6.70 12.93 -0.72
CA ASP A 148 -6.92 13.25 -2.15
C ASP A 148 -6.80 12.08 -3.14
N VAL A 149 -6.50 10.87 -2.68
CA VAL A 149 -6.45 9.66 -3.51
C VAL A 149 -7.78 8.93 -3.44
N SER A 150 -8.48 8.80 -4.58
CA SER A 150 -9.67 7.95 -4.66
C SER A 150 -9.25 6.49 -4.56
N VAL A 151 -9.90 5.72 -3.69
CA VAL A 151 -9.61 4.29 -3.49
C VAL A 151 -10.87 3.50 -3.71
N GLU A 152 -10.79 2.53 -4.61
CA GLU A 152 -11.88 1.62 -4.95
C GLU A 152 -11.46 0.18 -4.66
N GLY A 153 -12.44 -0.65 -4.32
CA GLY A 153 -12.24 -2.09 -4.19
C GLY A 153 -13.03 -2.71 -3.05
N SER A 154 -12.74 -3.99 -2.84
CA SER A 154 -13.35 -4.80 -1.79
C SER A 154 -12.33 -5.77 -1.22
N SER A 155 -12.51 -6.12 0.04
CA SER A 155 -11.55 -6.93 0.77
C SER A 155 -12.26 -7.71 1.87
N SER A 156 -11.58 -8.72 2.41
CA SER A 156 -12.05 -9.50 3.53
C SER A 156 -10.99 -9.57 4.63
N ILE A 157 -11.47 -9.60 5.87
CA ILE A 157 -10.68 -9.82 7.07
C ILE A 157 -11.20 -11.10 7.72
N VAL A 158 -10.35 -12.10 7.87
CA VAL A 158 -10.63 -13.30 8.64
C VAL A 158 -9.96 -13.15 9.99
N ARG A 159 -10.75 -12.99 11.05
CA ARG A 159 -10.26 -12.87 12.42
C ARG A 159 -10.45 -14.18 13.15
N VAL A 160 -9.39 -14.70 13.75
CA VAL A 160 -9.43 -15.83 14.69
C VAL A 160 -9.15 -15.31 16.10
N ARG A 161 -9.90 -15.82 17.06
CA ARG A 161 -9.72 -15.46 18.49
C ARG A 161 -8.40 -15.94 19.05
N GLU A 162 -8.00 -17.12 18.61
CA GLU A 162 -6.83 -17.83 19.10
C GLU A 162 -6.30 -18.69 17.94
N ASN A 163 -5.08 -18.40 17.51
CA ASN A 163 -4.36 -19.21 16.53
C ASN A 163 -3.63 -20.38 17.24
N GLU A 164 -2.78 -21.11 16.50
CA GLU A 164 -2.02 -22.24 17.06
C GLU A 164 -1.06 -21.85 18.19
N ASN A 165 -0.66 -20.57 18.26
CA ASN A 165 0.23 -20.01 19.28
C ASN A 165 -0.54 -19.46 20.50
N GLY A 166 -1.87 -19.52 20.52
CA GLY A 166 -2.66 -18.93 21.59
C GLY A 166 -2.97 -17.44 21.40
N ASN A 167 -2.67 -16.86 20.24
CA ASN A 167 -2.75 -15.42 20.00
C ASN A 167 -3.93 -15.06 19.09
N PRO A 168 -4.58 -13.89 19.31
CA PRO A 168 -5.51 -13.34 18.33
C PRO A 168 -4.80 -13.04 17.01
N GLN A 169 -5.44 -13.36 15.90
CA GLN A 169 -4.86 -13.14 14.58
C GLN A 169 -5.91 -12.66 13.58
N SER A 170 -5.51 -11.71 12.73
CA SER A 170 -6.29 -11.24 11.58
C SER A 170 -5.54 -11.57 10.29
N THR A 171 -6.25 -12.13 9.33
CA THR A 171 -5.77 -12.33 7.96
C THR A 171 -6.57 -11.45 7.01
N VAL A 172 -5.92 -10.51 6.37
CA VAL A 172 -6.50 -9.55 5.43
C VAL A 172 -6.12 -9.94 4.01
N THR A 173 -7.12 -10.06 3.13
CA THR A 173 -6.91 -10.20 1.69
C THR A 173 -7.39 -8.93 0.99
N THR A 174 -6.48 -8.18 0.37
CA THR A 174 -6.80 -6.90 -0.26
C THR A 174 -6.73 -6.97 -1.78
N ASN A 175 -7.59 -6.18 -2.42
CA ASN A 175 -7.53 -5.87 -3.83
C ASN A 175 -8.13 -4.46 -4.01
N PHE A 176 -7.26 -3.48 -4.16
CA PHE A 176 -7.63 -2.08 -4.27
C PHE A 176 -6.98 -1.44 -5.48
N ASP A 177 -7.72 -0.50 -6.05
CA ASP A 177 -7.26 0.44 -7.07
C ASP A 177 -7.26 1.84 -6.44
N ALA A 178 -6.20 2.60 -6.69
CA ALA A 178 -6.04 3.97 -6.26
C ALA A 178 -5.90 4.89 -7.48
N ILE A 179 -6.59 6.03 -7.45
CA ILE A 179 -6.60 7.03 -8.52
C ILE A 179 -6.27 8.39 -7.90
N TRP A 180 -5.23 9.05 -8.41
CA TRP A 180 -4.79 10.36 -7.94
C TRP A 180 -5.46 11.49 -8.73
N PRO A 181 -5.38 12.75 -8.24
CA PRO A 181 -6.00 13.90 -8.91
C PRO A 181 -5.47 14.20 -10.32
N ASP A 182 -4.34 13.62 -10.71
CA ASP A 182 -3.76 13.71 -12.06
C ASP A 182 -4.25 12.59 -13.00
N ASP A 183 -5.31 11.88 -12.61
CA ASP A 183 -5.91 10.73 -13.30
C ASP A 183 -4.97 9.52 -13.46
N THR A 184 -3.81 9.52 -12.81
CA THR A 184 -2.95 8.34 -12.77
C THR A 184 -3.45 7.33 -11.74
N SER A 185 -3.26 6.05 -12.02
CA SER A 185 -3.74 4.97 -11.17
C SER A 185 -2.65 4.00 -10.76
N ALA A 186 -2.84 3.34 -9.62
CA ALA A 186 -2.02 2.23 -9.16
C ALA A 186 -2.94 1.17 -8.54
N SER A 187 -2.50 -0.09 -8.54
CA SER A 187 -3.25 -1.16 -7.90
C SER A 187 -2.38 -1.88 -6.87
N PHE A 188 -3.00 -2.32 -5.78
CA PHE A 188 -2.35 -3.12 -4.76
C PHE A 188 -3.27 -4.24 -4.30
N SER A 189 -2.71 -5.45 -4.31
CA SER A 189 -3.38 -6.65 -3.84
C SER A 189 -2.42 -7.49 -3.01
N GLY A 190 -2.95 -8.33 -2.12
CA GLY A 190 -2.09 -9.17 -1.31
C GLY A 190 -2.80 -9.83 -0.14
N LEU A 191 -2.01 -10.59 0.58
CA LEU A 191 -2.37 -11.25 1.83
C LEU A 191 -1.50 -10.69 2.94
N ARG A 192 -2.11 -10.22 4.02
CA ARG A 192 -1.39 -9.80 5.23
C ARG A 192 -1.97 -10.51 6.43
N VAL A 193 -1.11 -11.14 7.22
CA VAL A 193 -1.46 -11.71 8.52
C VAL A 193 -0.92 -10.80 9.61
N ARG A 194 -1.71 -10.53 10.63
CA ARG A 194 -1.33 -9.81 11.85
C ARG A 194 -1.64 -10.70 13.05
N GLU A 195 -0.61 -11.04 13.82
CA GLU A 195 -0.75 -11.79 15.07
C GLU A 195 -0.46 -10.87 16.24
N LEU A 196 -1.38 -10.77 17.21
CA LEU A 196 -1.23 -9.98 18.42
C LEU A 196 -0.53 -10.79 19.51
N ILE A 197 0.77 -10.59 19.66
CA ILE A 197 1.63 -11.36 20.58
C ILE A 197 1.74 -10.73 21.98
N GLU A 198 1.44 -9.44 22.11
CA GLU A 198 1.42 -8.71 23.39
C GLU A 198 0.25 -7.73 23.42
N GLY A 199 -0.30 -7.46 24.61
CA GLY A 199 -1.37 -6.46 24.83
C GLY A 199 -2.81 -6.96 24.69
N SER A 200 -3.03 -8.23 24.31
CA SER A 200 -4.39 -8.81 24.16
C SER A 200 -5.25 -8.79 25.44
N GLY A 201 -4.62 -8.65 26.62
CA GLY A 201 -5.30 -8.60 27.92
C GLY A 201 -5.58 -7.19 28.44
N THR A 202 -5.15 -6.13 27.76
CA THR A 202 -5.29 -4.75 28.22
C THR A 202 -6.23 -3.95 27.29
N PRO A 203 -6.96 -2.96 27.82
CA PRO A 203 -7.77 -2.07 27.00
C PRO A 203 -6.94 -1.00 26.29
N THR A 204 -5.65 -0.89 26.62
CA THR A 204 -4.72 0.05 26.01
C THR A 204 -4.18 -0.52 24.71
N LEU A 205 -4.07 0.30 23.67
CA LEU A 205 -3.47 -0.14 22.41
C LEU A 205 -1.95 0.08 22.39
N GLY A 206 -1.42 0.94 23.27
CA GLY A 206 -0.02 1.37 23.24
C GLY A 206 0.99 0.29 23.62
N ASP A 207 0.57 -0.71 24.38
CA ASP A 207 1.34 -1.89 24.78
C ASP A 207 1.17 -3.08 23.82
N ASN A 208 0.39 -2.90 22.74
CA ASN A 208 0.23 -3.95 21.74
C ASN A 208 1.52 -4.16 20.95
N VAL A 209 1.86 -5.43 20.75
CA VAL A 209 2.88 -5.83 19.78
C VAL A 209 2.30 -6.85 18.82
N ILE A 210 2.52 -6.60 17.54
CA ILE A 210 2.07 -7.49 16.47
C ILE A 210 3.24 -8.01 15.63
N LEU A 211 3.09 -9.25 15.18
CA LEU A 211 3.89 -9.82 14.11
C LEU A 211 3.10 -9.77 12.81
N ILE A 212 3.78 -9.43 11.72
CA ILE A 212 3.18 -9.29 10.41
C ILE A 212 3.89 -10.23 9.44
N THR A 213 3.12 -11.04 8.73
CA THR A 213 3.60 -11.84 7.60
C THR A 213 2.70 -11.65 6.38
N GLY A 214 3.14 -12.16 5.23
CA GLY A 214 2.36 -12.17 4.01
C GLY A 214 3.11 -11.64 2.81
N ASN A 215 2.36 -11.38 1.74
CA ASN A 215 2.86 -10.94 0.46
C ASN A 215 1.91 -9.93 -0.18
N ARG A 216 2.43 -9.13 -1.10
CA ARG A 216 1.63 -8.18 -1.86
C ARG A 216 2.23 -7.92 -3.24
N SER A 217 1.35 -7.63 -4.18
CA SER A 217 1.66 -7.12 -5.51
C SER A 217 1.25 -5.65 -5.56
N PHE A 218 2.12 -4.79 -6.07
CA PHE A 218 1.83 -3.39 -6.31
C PHE A 218 2.16 -3.05 -7.77
N THR A 219 1.20 -2.54 -8.52
CA THR A 219 1.42 -2.03 -9.87
C THR A 219 1.34 -0.52 -9.83
N ASN A 220 2.44 0.14 -10.16
CA ASN A 220 2.54 1.60 -10.12
C ASN A 220 1.87 2.26 -11.34
N ARG A 221 1.90 3.59 -11.34
CA ARG A 221 1.34 4.46 -12.41
C ARG A 221 1.97 4.30 -13.78
N ASN A 222 3.17 3.70 -13.85
CA ASN A 222 3.86 3.39 -15.10
C ASN A 222 3.63 1.94 -15.54
N ASN A 223 2.65 1.25 -14.95
CA ASN A 223 2.35 -0.16 -15.19
C ASN A 223 3.52 -1.12 -14.88
N VAL A 224 4.36 -0.73 -13.92
CA VAL A 224 5.45 -1.56 -13.40
C VAL A 224 5.00 -2.25 -12.12
N THR A 225 5.09 -3.58 -12.11
CA THR A 225 4.68 -4.41 -10.98
C THR A 225 5.85 -4.76 -10.08
N PHE A 226 5.65 -4.57 -8.78
CA PHE A 226 6.51 -4.97 -7.68
C PHE A 226 5.85 -6.10 -6.93
N GLN A 227 6.57 -7.21 -6.73
CA GLN A 227 6.16 -8.25 -5.78
C GLN A 227 6.93 -8.07 -4.49
N MET A 228 6.24 -8.20 -3.38
CA MET A 228 6.80 -7.97 -2.05
C MET A 228 6.42 -9.12 -1.13
N GLU A 229 7.40 -9.68 -0.46
CA GLU A 229 7.24 -10.84 0.41
C GLU A 229 7.97 -10.60 1.72
N ILE A 230 7.25 -10.82 2.83
CA ILE A 230 7.85 -10.76 4.16
C ILE A 230 8.57 -12.07 4.41
N THR A 231 9.90 -12.06 4.36
CA THR A 231 10.75 -13.26 4.53
C THR A 231 11.22 -13.46 5.97
N GLN A 232 11.22 -12.39 6.76
CA GLN A 232 11.28 -12.46 8.23
C GLN A 232 10.15 -11.61 8.80
N GLU A 233 9.39 -12.17 9.75
CA GLU A 233 8.19 -11.54 10.30
C GLU A 233 8.48 -10.09 10.75
N LEU A 234 7.66 -9.15 10.28
CA LEU A 234 7.83 -7.76 10.65
C LEU A 234 7.24 -7.55 12.04
N ARG A 235 8.05 -7.05 12.98
CA ARG A 235 7.59 -6.70 14.33
C ARG A 235 7.16 -5.25 14.36
N ARG A 236 5.93 -5.01 14.83
CA ARG A 236 5.41 -3.67 15.05
C ARG A 236 4.90 -3.52 16.47
N GLU A 237 5.49 -2.56 17.17
CA GLU A 237 5.09 -2.16 18.50
C GLU A 237 4.26 -0.89 18.39
N PHE A 238 3.07 -0.86 18.99
CA PHE A 238 2.16 0.28 18.84
C PHE A 238 2.67 1.55 19.52
N ALA A 239 3.57 1.41 20.50
CA ALA A 239 4.35 2.51 21.06
C ALA A 239 5.33 3.14 20.05
N CYS A 240 5.67 2.45 18.97
CA CYS A 240 6.56 2.92 17.93
C CYS A 240 5.79 3.30 16.66
N ARG A 241 6.19 4.44 16.05
CA ARG A 241 5.61 4.87 14.78
C ARG A 241 6.01 3.95 13.61
N PHE A 242 7.15 3.29 13.70
CA PHE A 242 7.72 2.49 12.61
C PHE A 242 7.75 1.00 12.97
N ILE A 243 7.90 0.17 11.94
CA ILE A 243 8.25 -1.25 12.12
C ILE A 243 9.68 -1.29 12.68
N VAL A 244 9.90 -2.12 13.70
CA VAL A 244 11.15 -2.11 14.47
C VAL A 244 12.12 -3.21 14.07
N SER A 245 11.64 -4.28 13.41
CA SER A 245 12.47 -5.38 12.91
C SER A 245 11.74 -6.22 11.86
N GLY A 246 12.51 -7.06 11.15
CA GLY A 246 12.04 -7.98 10.13
C GLY A 246 12.56 -7.61 8.73
N ILE A 247 12.26 -8.45 7.73
CA ILE A 247 12.79 -8.31 6.37
C ILE A 247 11.65 -8.42 5.35
N LEU A 248 11.63 -7.45 4.43
CA LEU A 248 10.76 -7.42 3.26
C LEU A 248 11.60 -7.55 1.99
N ASP A 249 11.40 -8.62 1.24
CA ASP A 249 11.97 -8.78 -0.09
C ASP A 249 11.06 -8.12 -1.13
N ILE A 250 11.67 -7.46 -2.09
CA ILE A 250 11.02 -6.69 -3.16
C ILE A 250 11.62 -7.18 -4.48
N THR A 251 10.76 -7.53 -5.43
CA THR A 251 11.19 -7.92 -6.78
C THR A 251 10.44 -7.13 -7.84
N ARG A 252 11.14 -6.77 -8.91
CA ARG A 252 10.60 -6.05 -10.07
C ARG A 252 11.33 -6.52 -11.33
N GLY A 253 10.65 -7.31 -12.15
CA GLY A 253 11.28 -7.97 -13.29
C GLY A 253 12.37 -8.92 -12.80
N ASN A 254 13.61 -8.77 -13.29
CA ASN A 254 14.75 -9.58 -12.85
C ASN A 254 15.55 -8.93 -11.71
N ARG A 255 15.18 -7.73 -11.27
CA ARG A 255 15.85 -7.02 -10.16
C ARG A 255 15.19 -7.36 -8.84
N SER A 256 15.99 -7.45 -7.79
CA SER A 256 15.51 -7.63 -6.41
C SER A 256 16.19 -6.66 -5.45
N ALA A 257 15.54 -6.46 -4.31
CA ALA A 257 16.09 -5.76 -3.16
C ALA A 257 15.47 -6.32 -1.88
N SER A 258 16.17 -6.21 -0.75
CA SER A 258 15.65 -6.53 0.57
C SER A 258 15.69 -5.29 1.45
N LEU A 259 14.61 -5.03 2.20
CA LEU A 259 14.54 -3.99 3.20
C LEU A 259 14.51 -4.63 4.60
N ASP A 260 15.59 -4.43 5.35
CA ASP A 260 15.69 -4.79 6.77
C ASP A 260 15.25 -3.59 7.63
N PHE A 261 14.28 -3.83 8.52
CA PHE A 261 13.67 -2.81 9.38
C PHE A 261 14.43 -2.57 10.69
N GLY A 262 15.48 -3.33 10.99
CA GLY A 262 16.33 -3.12 12.16
C GLY A 262 16.23 -4.21 13.23
N ASP A 263 16.73 -3.88 14.41
CA ASP A 263 17.01 -4.82 15.50
C ASP A 263 16.01 -4.76 16.67
N GLY A 264 14.92 -4.01 16.52
CA GLY A 264 13.96 -3.69 17.58
C GLY A 264 14.07 -2.25 18.10
N THR A 265 15.09 -1.50 17.70
CA THR A 265 15.21 -0.07 18.06
C THR A 265 14.10 0.74 17.39
N CYS A 266 13.34 1.54 18.17
CA CYS A 266 12.34 2.45 17.61
C CYS A 266 13.01 3.69 17.01
N ASP A 267 13.37 3.59 15.73
CA ASP A 267 13.79 4.72 14.90
C ASP A 267 13.09 4.70 13.53
N ASN A 268 13.48 5.58 12.63
CA ASN A 268 12.91 5.69 11.29
C ASN A 268 13.86 5.18 10.20
N ARG A 269 14.75 4.24 10.50
CA ARG A 269 15.82 3.80 9.60
C ARG A 269 15.56 2.36 9.14
N GLY A 270 15.85 2.08 7.89
CA GLY A 270 15.91 0.73 7.35
C GLY A 270 17.14 0.54 6.48
N LEU A 271 17.66 -0.69 6.40
CA LEU A 271 18.79 -1.03 5.55
C LEU A 271 18.27 -1.67 4.26
N LEU A 272 18.39 -0.93 3.16
CA LEU A 272 18.09 -1.44 1.83
C LEU A 272 19.32 -2.11 1.24
N THR A 273 19.17 -3.33 0.75
CA THR A 273 20.23 -4.06 0.02
C THR A 273 19.71 -4.40 -1.37
N ASN A 274 20.43 -4.02 -2.42
CA ASN A 274 20.07 -4.41 -3.79
C ASN A 274 20.59 -5.82 -4.13
N ASP A 275 20.20 -6.31 -5.30
CA ASP A 275 20.64 -7.59 -5.87
C ASP A 275 22.15 -7.69 -6.14
N GLU A 276 22.86 -6.56 -6.23
CA GLU A 276 24.32 -6.47 -6.32
C GLU A 276 25.02 -6.52 -4.95
N GLY A 277 24.26 -6.55 -3.85
CA GLY A 277 24.75 -6.58 -2.48
C GLY A 277 25.16 -5.21 -1.94
N GLU A 278 24.89 -4.13 -2.67
CA GLU A 278 25.12 -2.77 -2.20
C GLU A 278 24.05 -2.38 -1.17
N THR A 279 24.51 -1.83 -0.05
CA THR A 279 23.63 -1.46 1.07
C THR A 279 23.50 0.05 1.22
N ARG A 280 22.30 0.53 1.52
CA ARG A 280 22.01 1.94 1.81
C ARG A 280 21.01 2.06 2.95
N VAL A 281 21.31 2.94 3.92
CA VAL A 281 20.31 3.31 4.92
C VAL A 281 19.31 4.28 4.32
N ILE A 282 18.02 3.96 4.47
CA ILE A 282 16.90 4.80 4.04
C ILE A 282 16.07 5.25 5.25
N ASN A 283 15.32 6.32 5.07
CA ASN A 283 14.31 6.72 6.04
C ASN A 283 12.99 6.03 5.71
N LEU A 284 12.46 5.29 6.68
CA LEU A 284 11.13 4.73 6.66
C LEU A 284 10.09 5.86 6.68
N ARG A 285 8.98 5.64 5.98
CA ARG A 285 7.88 6.61 5.89
C ARG A 285 6.62 6.02 6.51
N ARG A 286 5.75 6.93 6.95
CA ARG A 286 4.38 6.64 7.37
C ARG A 286 3.56 7.88 7.09
N PHE A 287 2.33 7.71 6.60
CA PHE A 287 1.43 8.85 6.39
C PHE A 287 1.30 9.69 7.65
N ARG A 288 1.05 10.99 7.46
CA ARG A 288 0.97 11.94 8.57
C ARG A 288 0.06 11.40 9.65
#